data_AF-A0A951LG05-F1
#
_entry.id   AF-A0A951LG05-F1
#
_cell.length_a   1.000
_cell.length_b   1.000
_cell.length_c   1.000
_cell.angle_alpha   90.00
_cell.angle_beta   90.00
_cell.angle_gamma   90.00
#
_symmetry.space_group_name_H-M   'P 1'
#
loop_
_entity.id
_entity.type
_entity.pdbx_description
1 polymer ?
#
loop_
_entity_poly.entity_id
_entity_poly.type
_entity_poly.pdbx_seq_one_letter_code
_entity_poly.pdbx_strand_id
1 'polypeptide(L)' 'MKPKISEDAFAVLVEQAGLPLTDQQRRTLYEAYGMVEAMLARVTEPLPREAEPALIFVPEVR' A
#
# COMPACT_ATOMS: atom_id res chain seq x y z
N MET A 1 2.43 -11.85 9.70
CA MET A 1 1.80 -12.59 8.58
C MET A 1 2.83 -12.69 7.48
N LYS A 2 2.93 -13.83 6.78
CA LYS A 2 3.85 -13.96 5.65
C LYS A 2 3.31 -13.14 4.46
N PRO A 3 4.11 -12.26 3.84
CA PRO A 3 3.76 -11.61 2.58
C PRO A 3 3.36 -12.60 1.49
N LYS A 4 2.43 -12.21 0.61
CA LYS A 4 2.04 -13.03 -0.56
C LYS A 4 3.10 -13.00 -1.66
N ILE A 5 3.88 -11.92 -1.73
CA ILE A 5 4.99 -11.76 -2.68
C ILE A 5 6.32 -12.17 -2.06
N SER A 6 7.32 -12.48 -2.90
CA SER A 6 8.69 -12.72 -2.43
C SER A 6 9.40 -11.43 -2.02
N GLU A 7 10.51 -11.55 -1.29
CA GLU A 7 11.35 -10.42 -0.90
C GLU A 7 11.96 -9.73 -2.14
N ASP A 8 12.33 -10.49 -3.17
CA ASP A 8 12.82 -9.95 -4.45
C ASP A 8 11.74 -9.13 -5.17
N ALA A 9 10.49 -9.61 -5.19
CA ALA A 9 9.38 -8.87 -5.77
C ALA A 9 9.08 -7.59 -4.96
N PHE A 10 9.22 -7.65 -3.64
CA PHE A 10 9.09 -6.47 -2.78
C PHE A 10 10.22 -5.46 -3.04
N ALA A 11 11.45 -5.91 -3.30
CA ALA A 11 12.56 -5.03 -3.64
C ALA A 11 12.29 -4.22 -4.93
N VAL A 12 11.71 -4.86 -5.95
CA VAL A 12 11.28 -4.15 -7.18
C VAL A 12 10.27 -3.04 -6.87
N LEU A 13 9.30 -3.29 -5.97
CA LEU A 13 8.32 -2.26 -5.58
C LEU A 13 8.98 -1.09 -4.85
N VAL A 14 9.94 -1.37 -3.97
CA VAL A 14 10.71 -0.35 -3.23
C VAL A 14 11.50 0.53 -4.20
N GLU A 15 12.12 -0.06 -5.22
CA GLU A 15 12.84 0.68 -6.27
C GLU A 15 11.89 1.55 -7.10
N GLN A 16 10.74 1.00 -7.52
CA GLN A 16 9.72 1.76 -8.27
C GLN A 16 9.15 2.93 -7.47
N ALA A 17 9.03 2.77 -6.16
CA ALA A 17 8.61 3.83 -5.25
C ALA A 17 9.72 4.87 -4.98
N GLY A 18 10.94 4.67 -5.50
CA GLY A 18 12.07 5.58 -5.32
C GLY A 18 12.54 5.69 -3.88
N LEU A 19 12.34 4.64 -3.06
CA LEU A 19 12.66 4.65 -1.63
C LEU A 19 14.13 4.23 -1.41
N PRO A 20 15.02 5.12 -0.92
CA PRO A 20 16.42 4.79 -0.69
C PRO A 20 16.59 4.04 0.63
N LEU A 21 16.29 2.75 0.62
CA LEU A 21 16.36 1.90 1.82
C LEU A 21 17.63 1.07 1.86
N THR A 22 18.21 0.95 3.04
CA THR A 22 19.22 -0.09 3.31
C THR A 22 18.58 -1.48 3.26
N ASP A 23 19.39 -2.53 3.09
CA ASP A 23 18.90 -3.91 3.07
C ASP A 23 18.15 -4.28 4.36
N GLN A 24 18.65 -3.82 5.51
CA GLN A 24 18.01 -4.07 6.80
C GLN A 24 16.64 -3.38 6.89
N GLN A 25 16.52 -2.13 6.43
CA GLN A 25 15.24 -1.41 6.43
C GLN A 25 14.24 -2.08 5.48
N ARG A 26 14.69 -2.46 4.27
CA ARG A 26 13.86 -3.17 3.30
C ARG A 26 13.32 -4.48 3.88
N ARG A 27 14.17 -5.26 4.55
CA ARG A 27 13.78 -6.52 5.20
C ARG A 27 12.76 -6.29 6.31
N THR A 28 12.97 -5.29 7.16
CA THR A 28 12.00 -4.92 8.21
C THR A 28 10.64 -4.52 7.61
N LEU A 29 10.62 -3.75 6.52
CA LEU A 29 9.36 -3.42 5.84
C LEU A 29 8.70 -4.64 5.19
N TYR A 30 9.49 -5.55 4.61
CA TYR A 30 8.98 -6.79 4.04
C TYR A 30 8.31 -7.68 5.10
N GLU A 31 8.90 -7.79 6.30
CA GLU A 31 8.31 -8.52 7.42
C GLU A 31 6.95 -7.93 7.86
N ALA A 32 6.80 -6.60 7.77
CA ALA A 32 5.55 -5.91 8.05
C ALA A 32 4.53 -5.95 6.90
N TYR A 33 4.98 -6.14 5.66
CA TYR A 33 4.16 -6.03 4.45
C TYR A 33 2.95 -6.98 4.45
N GLY A 34 3.14 -8.20 4.95
CA GLY A 34 2.03 -9.17 5.06
C GLY A 34 0.91 -8.74 6.02
N MET A 35 1.19 -7.82 6.97
CA MET A 35 0.16 -7.21 7.81
C MET A 35 -0.64 -6.16 7.04
N VAL A 36 0.02 -5.38 6.17
CA VAL A 36 -0.64 -4.40 5.29
C VAL A 36 -1.54 -5.10 4.29
N GLU A 37 -1.08 -6.21 3.69
CA GLU A 37 -1.91 -7.03 2.80
C GLU A 37 -3.19 -7.54 3.50
N ALA A 38 -3.10 -7.87 4.79
CA ALA A 38 -4.23 -8.29 5.60
C ALA A 38 -5.21 -7.15 5.88
N MET A 39 -4.69 -5.94 6.11
CA MET A 39 -5.52 -4.74 6.25
C MET A 39 -6.24 -4.44 4.93
N LEU A 40 -5.53 -4.46 3.81
CA LEU A 40 -6.09 -4.25 2.47
C LEU A 40 -7.24 -5.23 2.18
N ALA A 41 -7.06 -6.51 2.50
CA ALA A 41 -8.09 -7.52 2.30
C ALA A 41 -9.39 -7.22 3.07
N ARG A 42 -9.32 -6.50 4.19
CA ARG A 42 -10.50 -6.10 4.99
C ARG A 42 -11.18 -4.83 4.49
N VAL A 43 -10.42 -3.90 3.90
CA VAL A 43 -10.93 -2.58 3.49
C VAL A 43 -11.28 -2.50 2.01
N THR A 44 -11.04 -3.56 1.23
CA THR A 44 -11.34 -3.64 -0.21
C THR A 44 -12.62 -4.45 -0.52
N GLU A 45 -13.46 -4.70 0.48
CA GLU A 45 -14.79 -5.25 0.24
C GLU A 45 -15.58 -4.32 -0.71
N PRO A 46 -16.40 -4.88 -1.62
CA PRO A 46 -17.16 -4.07 -2.56
C PRO A 46 -18.00 -3.00 -1.85
N LEU A 47 -17.81 -1.74 -2.23
CA LEU A 47 -18.59 -0.62 -1.73
C LEU A 47 -19.74 -0.27 -2.70
N PRO A 48 -20.87 0.26 -2.19
CA PRO A 48 -21.90 0.83 -3.05
C PRO A 48 -21.33 1.94 -3.94
N ARG A 49 -21.91 2.13 -5.13
CA ARG A 49 -21.49 3.18 -6.07
C ARG A 49 -21.53 4.58 -5.46
N GLU A 50 -22.50 4.83 -4.59
CA GLU A 50 -22.72 6.13 -3.94
C GLU A 50 -21.68 6.43 -2.84
N ALA A 51 -20.81 5.46 -2.50
CA ALA A 51 -19.75 5.63 -1.50
C ALA A 51 -18.58 6.43 -2.11
N GLU A 52 -18.77 7.73 -2.22
CA GLU A 52 -17.75 8.67 -2.69
C GLU A 52 -16.56 8.79 -1.71
N PRO A 53 -15.36 9.18 -2.19
CA PRO A 53 -14.22 9.47 -1.32
C PRO A 53 -14.56 10.50 -0.24
N ALA A 54 -13.93 10.37 0.93
CA ALA A 54 -14.15 11.28 2.07
C ALA A 54 -13.85 12.75 1.74
N LEU A 55 -12.99 13.00 0.76
CA LEU A 55 -12.68 14.32 0.23
C LEU A 55 -12.79 14.27 -1.28
N ILE A 56 -13.57 15.19 -1.84
CA ILE A 56 -13.71 15.40 -3.27
C ILE A 56 -13.10 16.75 -3.67
N PHE A 57 -12.71 16.88 -4.94
CA PHE A 57 -12.24 18.15 -5.47
C PHE A 57 -13.39 19.17 -5.51
N VAL A 58 -13.17 20.34 -4.91
CA VAL A 58 -14.09 21.48 -4.98
C VAL A 58 -13.31 22.63 -5.62
N PRO A 59 -13.62 23.03 -6.87
CA PRO A 59 -12.94 24.15 -7.52
C PRO A 59 -13.24 25.46 -6.78
N GLU A 60 -12.25 26.33 -6.69
CA GLU A 60 -12.45 27.70 -6.22
C GLU A 60 -13.20 28.48 -7.32
N VAL A 61 -14.41 28.94 -7.03
CA VAL A 61 -15.17 29.82 -7.92
C VAL A 61 -14.85 31.25 -7.52
N ARG A 62 -14.12 31.98 -8.37
CA ARG A 62 -13.84 33.41 -8.23
C ARG A 62 -14.77 34.23 -9.10
#